data_AF-A0A7Y3PCH8-F1
#
_entry.id   AF-A0A7Y3PCH8-F1
#
_cell.length_a   1.000
_cell.length_b   1.000
_cell.length_c   1.000
_cell.angle_alpha   90.00
_cell.angle_beta   90.00
_cell.angle_gamma   90.00
#
_symmetry.space_group_name_H-M   'P 1'
#
loop_
_entity.id
_entity.type
_entity.pdbx_description
1 polymer ?
#
loop_
_entity_poly.entity_id
_entity_poly.type
_entity_poly.pdbx_seq_one_letter_code
_entity_poly.pdbx_strand_id
1 'polypeptide(L)'
;MSNDPNEELLFDENGEKVLNPKIREQLRNQEKELVAMKKQVREAELKSIFAELGIPSTGLAKLFRDGYQGDATLEAVRSAASQYEGLIPATTPAANELDSERQAELDALRRVNGAGDSTNTKDVQEVLQDVLKRLKSAKNVEEFDDIMASPEVQSLRGQPISFA
;
A
#
# COMPACT_ATOMS: atom_id res chain seq x y z
N MET A 1 -16.83 51.94 -21.77
CA MET A 1 -15.37 51.87 -21.85
C MET A 1 -14.87 51.64 -20.44
N SER A 2 -14.62 50.37 -20.09
CA SER A 2 -14.07 50.02 -18.78
C SER A 2 -12.59 50.39 -18.80
N ASN A 3 -12.24 51.48 -18.13
CA ASN A 3 -10.84 51.80 -17.82
C ASN A 3 -10.42 50.86 -16.69
N ASP A 4 -9.85 49.72 -17.05
CA ASP A 4 -9.21 48.83 -16.10
C ASP A 4 -7.91 49.55 -15.64
N PRO A 5 -7.77 49.95 -14.35
CA PRO A 5 -6.66 50.77 -13.88
C PRO A 5 -5.29 50.07 -13.94
N ASN A 6 -5.22 48.85 -14.50
CA ASN A 6 -4.03 48.02 -14.59
C ASN A 6 -3.46 47.90 -16.03
N GLU A 7 -4.07 48.52 -17.05
CA GLU A 7 -3.59 48.49 -18.45
C GLU A 7 -2.63 49.66 -18.82
N GLU A 8 -1.72 50.06 -17.94
CA GLU A 8 -0.56 50.86 -18.39
C GLU A 8 0.44 49.94 -19.11
N LEU A 9 0.28 49.85 -20.44
CA LEU A 9 1.24 49.22 -21.34
C LEU A 9 2.56 50.00 -21.31
N LEU A 10 3.52 49.51 -20.55
CA LEU A 10 4.90 49.98 -20.59
C LEU A 10 5.57 49.35 -21.82
N PHE A 11 6.19 50.19 -22.65
CA PHE A 11 6.99 49.74 -23.79
C PHE A 11 8.46 49.91 -23.42
N ASP A 12 9.30 48.94 -23.80
CA ASP A 12 10.74 49.08 -23.64
C ASP A 12 11.34 49.99 -24.73
N GLU A 13 12.63 50.25 -24.64
CA GLU A 13 13.39 51.06 -25.59
C GLU A 13 13.40 50.51 -27.03
N ASN A 14 12.92 49.27 -27.23
CA ASN A 14 12.75 48.62 -28.53
C ASN A 14 11.28 48.59 -29.01
N GLY A 15 10.35 49.16 -28.24
CA GLY A 15 8.92 49.18 -28.56
C GLY A 15 8.17 47.88 -28.26
N GLU A 16 8.77 46.94 -27.52
CA GLU A 16 8.08 45.74 -27.07
C GLU A 16 7.23 46.01 -25.83
N LYS A 17 6.02 45.44 -25.80
CA LYS A 17 5.14 45.49 -24.63
C LYS A 17 5.81 44.75 -23.47
N VAL A 18 6.39 45.50 -22.53
CA VAL A 18 6.95 44.94 -21.31
C VAL A 18 5.88 44.89 -20.22
N LEU A 19 5.79 43.72 -19.59
CA LEU A 19 4.88 43.52 -18.47
C LEU A 19 5.22 44.47 -17.33
N ASN A 20 4.23 45.24 -16.88
CA ASN A 20 4.37 46.22 -15.81
C ASN A 20 5.04 45.57 -14.57
N PRO A 21 6.04 46.23 -13.95
CA PRO A 21 6.76 45.70 -12.80
C PRO A 21 5.86 45.17 -11.67
N LYS A 22 4.73 45.83 -11.42
CA LYS A 22 3.73 45.39 -10.42
C LYS A 22 3.03 44.09 -10.83
N ILE A 23 2.70 43.93 -12.11
CA ILE A 23 2.11 42.69 -12.64
C ILE A 23 3.14 41.56 -12.57
N ARG A 24 4.42 41.86 -12.86
CA ARG A 24 5.53 40.91 -12.75
C ARG A 24 5.74 40.44 -11.30
N GLU A 25 5.59 41.34 -10.34
CA GLU A 25 5.66 41.04 -8.91
C GLU A 25 4.44 40.23 -8.44
N GLN A 26 3.23 40.60 -8.87
CA GLN A 26 2.01 39.85 -8.60
C GLN A 26 2.08 38.42 -9.15
N LEU A 27 2.55 38.23 -10.39
CA LEU A 27 2.74 36.91 -10.98
C LEU A 27 3.77 36.08 -10.20
N ARG A 28 4.89 36.68 -9.79
CA ARG A 28 5.88 35.98 -8.93
C ARG A 28 5.29 35.58 -7.58
N ASN A 29 4.44 36.42 -6.99
CA ASN A 29 3.80 36.10 -5.72
C ASN A 29 2.75 35.00 -5.88
N GLN A 30 1.93 35.06 -6.93
CA GLN A 30 0.97 34.01 -7.28
C GLN A 30 1.67 32.68 -7.59
N GLU A 31 2.79 32.70 -8.30
CA GLU A 31 3.58 31.50 -8.60
C GLU A 31 4.14 30.88 -7.31
N LYS A 32 4.67 31.69 -6.39
CA LYS A 32 5.11 31.23 -5.07
C LYS A 32 3.96 30.62 -4.26
N GLU A 33 2.80 31.24 -4.26
CA GLU A 33 1.61 30.72 -3.58
C GLU A 33 1.14 29.40 -4.19
N LEU A 34 1.12 29.27 -5.53
CA LEU A 34 0.76 28.02 -6.20
C LEU A 34 1.75 26.89 -5.89
N VAL A 35 3.05 27.18 -5.88
CA VAL A 35 4.07 26.19 -5.51
C VAL A 35 3.91 25.79 -4.04
N ALA A 36 3.66 26.74 -3.13
CA ALA A 36 3.42 26.47 -1.72
C ALA A 36 2.16 25.62 -1.50
N MET A 37 1.05 25.95 -2.16
CA MET A 37 -0.19 25.17 -2.07
C MET A 37 -0.01 23.76 -2.62
N LYS A 38 0.63 23.61 -3.80
CA LYS A 38 0.91 22.27 -4.37
C LYS A 38 1.77 21.43 -3.43
N LYS A 39 2.76 22.05 -2.78
CA LYS A 39 3.59 21.38 -1.77
C LYS A 39 2.76 20.95 -0.55
N GLN A 40 1.89 21.81 -0.04
CA GLN A 40 1.01 21.49 1.10
C GLN A 40 0.02 20.37 0.78
N VAL A 41 -0.59 20.39 -0.42
CA VAL A 41 -1.49 19.32 -0.87
C VAL A 41 -0.76 17.99 -0.90
N ARG A 42 0.42 17.95 -1.53
CA ARG A 42 1.24 16.74 -1.59
C ARG A 42 1.68 16.25 -0.20
N GLU A 43 2.09 17.16 0.69
CA GLU A 43 2.46 16.81 2.06
C GLU A 43 1.27 16.26 2.85
N ALA A 44 0.06 16.80 2.64
CA ALA A 44 -1.16 16.30 3.27
C ALA A 44 -1.55 14.90 2.77
N GLU A 45 -1.47 14.67 1.46
CA GLU A 45 -1.70 13.36 0.83
C GLU A 45 -0.69 12.31 1.33
N LEU A 46 0.60 12.66 1.37
CA LEU A 46 1.62 11.76 1.91
C LEU A 46 1.38 11.47 3.39
N LYS A 47 0.97 12.47 4.17
CA LYS A 47 0.68 12.30 5.59
C LYS A 47 -0.51 11.37 5.84
N SER A 48 -1.57 11.43 5.03
CA SER A 48 -2.69 10.49 5.14
C SER A 48 -2.24 9.07 4.78
N ILE A 49 -1.48 8.91 3.69
CA ILE A 49 -0.96 7.60 3.26
C ILE A 49 -0.01 7.00 4.30
N PHE A 50 0.90 7.79 4.87
CA PHE A 50 1.80 7.31 5.92
C PHE A 50 1.04 6.89 7.19
N ALA A 51 -0.08 7.56 7.49
CA ALA A 51 -0.94 7.17 8.61
C ALA A 51 -1.73 5.90 8.29
N GLU A 52 -2.27 5.77 7.08
CA GLU A 52 -2.97 4.58 6.58
C GLU A 52 -2.05 3.35 6.56
N LEU A 53 -0.77 3.52 6.22
CA LEU A 53 0.23 2.47 6.22
C LEU A 53 0.81 2.17 7.62
N GLY A 54 0.42 2.93 8.64
CA GLY A 54 0.88 2.74 10.01
C GLY A 54 2.35 3.10 10.24
N ILE A 55 2.95 3.88 9.33
CA ILE A 55 4.35 4.28 9.41
C ILE A 55 4.51 5.26 10.59
N PRO A 56 5.37 5.01 11.59
CA PRO A 56 5.50 5.90 12.73
C PRO A 56 6.13 7.26 12.37
N SER A 57 5.87 8.29 13.17
CA SER A 57 6.48 9.63 13.02
C SER A 57 7.85 9.76 13.69
N THR A 58 8.41 8.66 14.20
CA THR A 58 9.59 8.64 15.06
C THR A 58 10.70 7.77 14.46
N GLY A 59 11.94 8.03 14.89
CA GLY A 59 13.11 7.23 14.50
C GLY A 59 13.35 7.17 13.00
N LEU A 60 13.63 5.98 12.49
CA LEU A 60 13.95 5.72 11.08
C LEU A 60 12.75 6.04 10.15
N ALA A 61 11.53 5.91 10.66
CA ALA A 61 10.32 6.25 9.91
C ALA A 61 10.13 7.76 9.71
N LYS A 62 10.63 8.59 10.64
CA LYS A 62 10.68 10.04 10.44
C LYS A 62 11.60 10.39 9.27
N LEU A 63 12.79 9.78 9.21
CA LEU A 63 13.76 10.02 8.13
C LEU A 63 13.20 9.57 6.77
N PHE A 64 12.48 8.45 6.73
CA PHE A 64 11.77 8.02 5.53
C PHE A 64 10.72 9.04 5.08
N ARG A 65 9.87 9.52 6.00
CA ARG A 65 8.85 10.53 5.70
C ARG A 65 9.45 11.83 5.18
N ASP A 66 10.53 12.30 5.81
CA ASP A 66 11.22 13.54 5.43
C ASP A 66 11.99 13.39 4.10
N GLY A 67 12.46 12.18 3.78
CA GLY A 67 13.24 11.87 2.58
C GLY A 67 12.43 11.34 1.39
N TYR A 68 11.14 11.04 1.56
CA TYR A 68 10.33 10.43 0.51
C TYR A 68 10.02 11.42 -0.62
N GLN A 69 10.58 11.18 -1.80
CA GLN A 69 10.36 11.99 -3.01
C GLN A 69 9.51 11.29 -4.08
N GLY A 70 9.02 10.07 -3.79
CA GLY A 70 8.20 9.29 -4.70
C GLY A 70 6.77 9.79 -4.83
N ASP A 71 5.96 9.06 -5.58
CA ASP A 71 4.57 9.39 -5.83
C ASP A 71 3.73 9.31 -4.56
N ALA A 72 2.77 10.23 -4.39
CA ALA A 72 1.81 10.21 -3.30
C ALA A 72 0.70 9.17 -3.54
N THR A 73 1.10 7.92 -3.79
CA THR A 73 0.20 6.78 -3.94
C THR A 73 0.49 5.73 -2.88
N LEU A 74 -0.54 5.03 -2.45
CA LEU A 74 -0.44 4.03 -1.37
C LEU A 74 0.52 2.89 -1.74
N GLU A 75 0.51 2.46 -3.00
CA GLU A 75 1.41 1.42 -3.52
C GLU A 75 2.87 1.87 -3.57
N ALA A 76 3.14 3.09 -4.06
CA ALA A 76 4.51 3.60 -4.16
C ALA A 76 5.13 3.82 -2.77
N VAL A 77 4.35 4.32 -1.81
CA VAL A 77 4.80 4.51 -0.43
C VAL A 77 5.00 3.16 0.25
N ARG A 78 4.10 2.19 0.05
CA ARG A 78 4.27 0.83 0.59
C ARG A 78 5.52 0.17 0.04
N SER A 79 5.73 0.21 -1.28
CA SER A 79 6.91 -0.37 -1.92
C SER A 79 8.19 0.23 -1.36
N ALA A 80 8.26 1.56 -1.28
CA ALA A 80 9.42 2.24 -0.72
C ALA A 80 9.62 1.95 0.78
N ALA A 81 8.55 1.91 1.58
CA ALA A 81 8.63 1.61 3.00
C ALA A 81 8.96 0.13 3.27
N SER A 82 8.57 -0.79 2.38
CA SER A 82 8.86 -2.22 2.50
C SER A 82 10.34 -2.57 2.32
N GLN A 83 11.13 -1.68 1.70
CA GLN A 83 12.58 -1.85 1.54
C GLN A 83 13.36 -1.68 2.85
N TYR A 84 12.71 -1.14 3.88
CA TYR A 84 13.30 -0.86 5.17
C TYR A 84 12.57 -1.70 6.22
N GLU A 85 13.29 -2.61 6.88
CA GLU A 85 12.69 -3.45 7.92
C GLU A 85 12.09 -2.61 9.06
N GLY A 86 10.84 -2.91 9.40
CA GLY A 86 10.17 -2.36 10.58
C GLY A 86 9.45 -1.02 10.43
N LEU A 87 9.38 -0.41 9.23
CA LEU A 87 8.54 0.79 9.04
C LEU A 87 7.05 0.51 8.97
N ILE A 88 6.66 -0.59 8.34
CA ILE A 88 5.26 -1.01 8.25
C ILE A 88 5.05 -2.05 9.36
N PRO A 89 4.27 -1.74 10.40
CA PRO A 89 3.91 -2.75 11.39
C PRO A 89 3.15 -3.88 10.68
N ALA A 90 3.45 -5.13 11.02
CA ALA A 90 2.84 -6.33 10.41
C ALA A 90 1.30 -6.41 10.56
N THR A 91 0.70 -5.44 11.24
CA THR A 91 -0.71 -5.34 11.58
C THR A 91 -1.47 -4.24 10.85
N THR A 92 -0.85 -3.48 9.94
CA THR A 92 -1.63 -2.49 9.17
C THR A 92 -2.53 -3.21 8.15
N PRO A 93 -3.87 -3.19 8.30
CA PRO A 93 -4.78 -3.83 7.37
C PRO A 93 -5.05 -2.86 6.22
N ALA A 94 -4.09 -2.71 5.30
CA ALA A 94 -4.30 -1.94 4.09
C ALA A 94 -4.50 -2.92 2.92
N ALA A 95 -5.59 -3.69 2.93
CA ALA A 95 -5.84 -4.68 1.87
C ALA A 95 -7.29 -5.22 1.86
N ASN A 96 -8.33 -4.39 2.02
CA ASN A 96 -9.71 -4.92 2.07
C ASN A 96 -10.66 -4.47 0.96
N GLU A 97 -10.27 -3.61 0.03
CA GLU A 97 -11.13 -3.29 -1.14
C GLU A 97 -10.61 -3.91 -2.44
N LEU A 98 -9.30 -3.83 -2.70
CA LEU A 98 -8.67 -4.50 -3.86
C LEU A 98 -8.53 -6.03 -3.71
N ASP A 99 -8.42 -6.53 -2.47
CA ASP A 99 -8.44 -7.97 -2.24
C ASP A 99 -9.86 -8.54 -2.23
N SER A 100 -10.91 -7.76 -1.94
CA SER A 100 -12.29 -8.28 -1.92
C SER A 100 -12.79 -8.66 -3.31
N GLU A 101 -12.47 -7.88 -4.35
CA GLU A 101 -12.80 -8.25 -5.74
C GLU A 101 -11.97 -9.44 -6.22
N ARG A 102 -10.67 -9.48 -5.90
CA ARG A 102 -9.80 -10.60 -6.25
C ARG A 102 -10.18 -11.88 -5.50
N GLN A 103 -10.61 -11.78 -4.23
CA GLN A 103 -11.11 -12.91 -3.44
C GLN A 103 -12.45 -13.40 -3.98
N ALA A 104 -13.35 -12.50 -4.42
CA ALA A 104 -14.62 -12.86 -5.01
C ALA A 104 -14.48 -13.56 -6.36
N GLU A 105 -13.53 -13.12 -7.20
CA GLU A 105 -13.18 -13.81 -8.45
C GLU A 105 -12.51 -15.17 -8.19
N LEU A 106 -11.62 -15.26 -7.20
CA LEU A 106 -11.01 -16.53 -6.78
C LEU A 106 -12.03 -17.50 -6.18
N ASP A 107 -13.01 -17.01 -5.41
CA ASP A 107 -14.11 -17.82 -4.86
C ASP A 107 -15.14 -18.21 -5.92
N ALA A 108 -15.33 -17.40 -6.96
CA ALA A 108 -16.12 -17.77 -8.12
C ALA A 108 -15.42 -18.88 -8.93
N LEU A 109 -14.12 -18.75 -9.16
CA LEU A 109 -13.31 -19.76 -9.84
C LEU A 109 -13.19 -21.07 -9.02
N ARG A 110 -13.08 -20.99 -7.69
CA ARG A 110 -13.14 -22.16 -6.79
C ARG A 110 -14.49 -22.86 -6.83
N ARG A 111 -15.59 -22.14 -6.95
CA ARG A 111 -16.93 -22.74 -7.07
C ARG A 111 -17.15 -23.40 -8.44
N VAL A 112 -16.61 -22.80 -9.51
CA VAL A 112 -16.70 -23.36 -10.87
C VAL A 112 -15.79 -24.58 -11.04
N ASN A 113 -14.60 -24.57 -10.44
CA ASN A 113 -13.65 -25.68 -10.52
C ASN A 113 -13.83 -26.74 -9.41
N GLY A 114 -14.51 -26.39 -8.31
CA GLY A 114 -14.81 -27.28 -7.17
C GLY A 114 -16.15 -28.00 -7.25
N ALA A 115 -16.89 -27.86 -8.35
CA ALA A 115 -18.13 -28.60 -8.60
C ALA A 115 -17.89 -30.05 -9.11
N GLY A 116 -16.70 -30.60 -8.84
CA GLY A 116 -16.36 -32.00 -9.06
C GLY A 116 -15.86 -32.61 -7.77
N ASP A 117 -16.65 -33.53 -7.23
CA ASP A 117 -16.30 -34.48 -6.17
C ASP A 117 -16.47 -34.00 -4.71
N SER A 118 -17.74 -33.84 -4.35
CA SER A 118 -18.20 -33.93 -2.98
C SER A 118 -18.03 -35.37 -2.47
N THR A 119 -17.15 -35.57 -1.49
CA THR A 119 -17.42 -36.31 -0.24
C THR A 119 -16.15 -36.44 0.61
N ASN A 120 -16.23 -36.05 1.89
CA ASN A 120 -15.22 -36.25 2.95
C ASN A 120 -13.95 -35.38 2.98
N THR A 121 -14.10 -34.06 3.05
CA THR A 121 -13.01 -33.23 3.60
C THR A 121 -13.55 -32.38 4.74
N LYS A 122 -13.29 -32.80 5.99
CA LYS A 122 -12.98 -31.78 7.01
C LYS A 122 -11.91 -30.90 6.38
N ASP A 123 -12.15 -29.60 6.33
CA ASP A 123 -11.29 -28.66 5.62
C ASP A 123 -9.83 -29.00 5.87
N VAL A 124 -9.07 -29.28 4.80
CA VAL A 124 -7.63 -29.60 4.88
C VAL A 124 -6.90 -28.56 5.73
N GLN A 125 -7.40 -27.32 5.71
CA GLN A 125 -6.95 -26.21 6.52
C GLN A 125 -7.17 -26.41 8.04
N GLU A 126 -8.29 -26.98 8.46
CA GLU A 126 -8.58 -27.29 9.87
C GLU A 126 -7.67 -28.42 10.37
N VAL A 127 -7.47 -29.47 9.56
CA VAL A 127 -6.54 -30.57 9.87
C VAL A 127 -5.11 -30.06 10.03
N LEU A 128 -4.68 -29.16 9.14
CA LEU A 128 -3.33 -28.59 9.17
C LEU A 128 -3.12 -27.67 10.39
N GLN A 129 -4.14 -26.91 10.78
CA GLN A 129 -4.11 -26.09 11.99
C GLN A 129 -4.00 -26.95 13.26
N ASP A 130 -4.72 -28.07 13.33
CA ASP A 130 -4.68 -28.95 14.50
C ASP A 130 -3.32 -29.67 14.61
N VAL A 131 -2.77 -30.14 13.48
CA VAL A 131 -1.41 -30.71 13.44
C VAL A 131 -0.37 -29.70 13.92
N LEU A 132 -0.43 -28.45 13.46
CA LEU A 132 0.50 -27.40 13.90
C LEU A 132 0.38 -27.08 15.39
N LYS A 133 -0.84 -27.14 15.94
CA LYS A 133 -1.07 -26.92 17.37
C LYS A 133 -0.49 -28.04 18.22
N ARG A 134 -0.62 -29.29 17.78
CA ARG A 134 -0.02 -30.47 18.42
C ARG A 134 1.50 -30.40 18.33
N LEU A 135 2.04 -30.04 17.17
CA LEU A 135 3.49 -29.90 16.97
C LEU A 135 4.12 -28.85 17.89
N LYS A 136 3.43 -27.71 18.09
CA LYS A 136 3.87 -26.65 19.02
C LYS A 136 3.80 -27.06 20.48
N SER A 137 2.94 -28.03 20.81
CA SER A 137 2.73 -28.51 22.17
C SER A 137 3.61 -29.70 22.52
N ALA A 138 4.28 -30.31 21.53
CA ALA A 138 5.21 -31.41 21.72
C ALA A 138 6.42 -30.94 22.53
N LYS A 139 6.74 -31.66 23.61
CA LYS A 139 7.81 -31.30 24.55
C LYS A 139 9.08 -32.12 24.33
N ASN A 140 9.01 -33.14 23.50
CA ASN A 140 10.12 -34.04 23.21
C ASN A 140 10.02 -34.57 21.76
N VAL A 141 11.11 -35.20 21.29
CA VAL A 141 11.25 -35.68 19.91
C VAL A 141 10.32 -36.87 19.63
N GLU A 142 10.01 -37.68 20.64
CA GLU A 142 9.12 -38.83 20.52
C GLU A 142 7.67 -38.39 20.23
N GLU A 143 7.16 -37.38 20.93
CA GLU A 143 5.85 -36.77 20.65
C GLU A 143 5.79 -36.12 19.27
N PHE A 144 6.91 -35.55 18.78
CA PHE A 144 7.00 -35.00 17.45
C PHE A 144 6.89 -36.09 16.37
N ASP A 145 7.62 -37.19 16.53
CA ASP A 145 7.61 -38.31 15.59
C ASP A 145 6.24 -38.99 15.55
N ASP A 146 5.57 -39.13 16.70
CA ASP A 146 4.19 -39.65 16.79
C ASP A 146 3.17 -38.77 16.05
N ILE A 147 3.31 -37.44 16.15
CA ILE A 147 2.43 -36.51 15.41
C ILE A 147 2.67 -36.62 13.90
N MET A 148 3.94 -36.71 13.48
CA MET A 148 4.30 -36.82 12.07
C MET A 148 3.95 -38.18 11.45
N ALA A 149 3.93 -39.24 12.27
CA ALA A 149 3.50 -40.57 11.88
C ALA A 149 1.97 -40.73 11.84
N SER A 150 1.20 -39.74 12.30
CA SER A 150 -0.26 -39.84 12.32
C SER A 150 -0.86 -39.97 10.91
N PRO A 151 -1.93 -40.77 10.74
CA PRO A 151 -2.57 -40.98 9.44
C PRO A 151 -3.11 -39.69 8.82
N GLU A 152 -3.46 -38.71 9.65
CA GLU A 152 -3.85 -37.35 9.24
C GLU A 152 -2.71 -36.65 8.48
N VAL A 153 -1.49 -36.67 9.03
CA VAL A 153 -0.30 -36.07 8.38
C VAL A 153 0.15 -36.88 7.17
N GLN A 154 0.02 -38.20 7.21
CA GLN A 154 0.36 -39.05 6.06
C GLN A 154 -0.61 -38.85 4.89
N SER A 155 -1.90 -38.64 5.17
CA SER A 155 -2.91 -38.36 4.13
C SER A 155 -2.63 -37.04 3.39
N LEU A 156 -2.01 -36.06 4.07
CA LEU A 156 -1.55 -34.80 3.47
C LEU A 156 -0.30 -34.98 2.58
N ARG A 157 0.58 -35.95 2.88
CA ARG A 157 1.76 -36.24 2.05
C ARG A 157 1.44 -37.01 0.76
N GLY A 158 0.33 -37.77 0.74
CA GLY A 158 -0.07 -38.62 -0.39
C GLY A 158 -0.92 -37.92 -1.45
N GLN A 159 -1.35 -36.67 -1.22
CA GLN A 159 -2.14 -35.92 -2.19
C GLN A 159 -1.18 -35.23 -3.19
N PRO A 160 -1.28 -35.50 -4.51
CA PRO A 160 -0.50 -34.76 -5.49
C PRO A 160 -0.94 -33.29 -5.40
N ILE A 161 -0.01 -32.41 -5.03
CA ILE A 161 -0.19 -30.97 -5.15
C ILE A 161 -0.25 -30.69 -6.65
N SER A 162 -1.45 -30.75 -7.22
CA SER A 162 -1.69 -30.36 -8.60
C SER A 162 -1.59 -28.84 -8.65
N PHE A 163 -0.43 -28.36 -9.10
CA PHE A 163 -0.28 -26.97 -9.54
C PHE A 163 -0.90 -26.90 -10.94
N ALA A 164 -2.11 -26.36 -11.02
CA ALA A 164 -2.76 -25.93 -12.26
C ALA A 164 -3.42 -24.58 -12.02
#